data_AF-A0A2K5KBL2-F1
#
_entry.id   AF-A0A2K5KBL2-F1
#
_cell.length_a   1.000
_cell.length_b   1.000
_cell.length_c   1.000
_cell.angle_alpha   90.00
_cell.angle_beta   90.00
_cell.angle_gamma   90.00
#
_symmetry.space_group_name_H-M   'P 1'
#
loop_
_entity.id
_entity.type
_entity.pdbx_description
1 polymer ?
#
loop_
_entity_poly.entity_id
_entity_poly.type
_entity_poly.pdbx_seq_one_letter_code
_entity_poly.pdbx_strand_id
1 'polypeptide(L)'
;MIPLLLAALLCVPARALTCHGDSGQPVDWFVVYKLPALRGSGEAAQRGLQYKYLDESSGGWQDGRGLIDSPEGAVGRSLQPLYRSNTSQLAFLLYNDQRPQASKAQDSSKRGHTKGVLLLDRDGGFWLVHSVPDFPPLASSAAYSWPHSACTYGQTLLCVSFPFAQFAKIGKQLTYTYPQVYDYHLKGIFAQEFPDLENVIKGHHVSQEPWNSSVTLTSQAGAVFQSFAKFSKFGDDLYSGWLAAALGTNLQVQFWHKTVGVLPSNCSDTWQVLNVNQIAFPGPGGPSFNSTEDHSKWCVSPKGPWTCVGDMNRNQGEEQRGGGTLCAQLPALWKAFQPLVKNYQPCNGMARKPSRDYKI
;
A
#
# COMPACT_ATOMS: atom_id res chain seq x y z
N MET A 1 -38.81 -51.50 2.08
CA MET A 1 -37.93 -50.69 1.22
C MET A 1 -37.67 -49.37 1.95
N ILE A 2 -36.46 -49.18 2.46
CA ILE A 2 -36.04 -47.94 3.14
C ILE A 2 -35.22 -47.15 2.11
N PRO A 3 -35.58 -45.91 1.73
CA PRO A 3 -34.74 -45.14 0.84
C PRO A 3 -33.56 -44.58 1.65
N LEU A 4 -32.34 -45.01 1.32
CA LEU A 4 -31.13 -44.32 1.74
C LEU A 4 -31.09 -42.95 1.04
N LEU A 5 -31.28 -41.87 1.80
CA LEU A 5 -30.86 -40.54 1.39
C LEU A 5 -29.34 -40.43 1.58
N LEU A 6 -28.59 -40.52 0.48
CA LEU A 6 -27.20 -40.06 0.46
C LEU A 6 -27.20 -38.52 0.55
N ALA A 7 -26.87 -37.99 1.73
CA ALA A 7 -26.49 -36.59 1.87
C ALA A 7 -25.10 -36.41 1.25
N ALA A 8 -25.07 -35.89 0.02
CA ALA A 8 -23.82 -35.42 -0.58
C ALA A 8 -23.33 -34.21 0.24
N LEU A 9 -22.29 -34.41 1.04
CA LEU A 9 -21.50 -33.31 1.58
C LEU A 9 -20.87 -32.58 0.40
N LEU A 10 -21.50 -31.48 -0.03
CA LEU A 10 -20.87 -30.49 -0.88
C LEU A 10 -19.67 -29.96 -0.10
N CYS A 11 -18.50 -30.52 -0.38
CA CYS A 11 -17.22 -29.95 0.03
C CYS A 11 -17.12 -28.63 -0.71
N VAL A 12 -17.57 -27.53 -0.09
CA VAL A 12 -17.32 -26.19 -0.59
C VAL A 12 -15.79 -26.07 -0.60
N PRO A 13 -15.14 -25.97 -1.77
CA PRO A 13 -13.70 -25.81 -1.79
C PRO A 13 -13.38 -24.59 -0.94
N ALA A 14 -12.47 -24.75 0.03
CA ALA A 14 -11.93 -23.63 0.77
C ALA A 14 -11.44 -22.64 -0.29
N ARG A 15 -12.11 -21.49 -0.38
CA ARG A 15 -11.78 -20.49 -1.39
C ARG A 15 -10.49 -19.83 -0.93
N ALA A 16 -9.49 -19.79 -1.81
CA ALA A 16 -8.20 -19.17 -1.54
C ALA A 16 -8.39 -17.80 -0.89
N LEU A 17 -7.52 -17.48 0.08
CA LEU A 17 -7.54 -16.18 0.74
C LEU A 17 -7.26 -15.07 -0.28
N THR A 18 -8.17 -14.09 -0.37
CA THR A 18 -8.13 -12.99 -1.36
C THR A 18 -8.54 -11.66 -0.74
N CYS A 19 -8.27 -10.56 -1.44
CA CYS A 19 -8.92 -9.29 -1.18
C CYS A 19 -10.45 -9.43 -1.37
N HIS A 20 -11.22 -8.86 -0.44
CA HIS A 20 -12.67 -8.73 -0.55
C HIS A 20 -13.03 -7.27 -0.77
N GLY A 21 -13.83 -7.00 -1.81
CA GLY A 21 -14.30 -5.67 -2.11
C GLY A 21 -15.46 -5.21 -1.22
N ASP A 22 -15.89 -3.97 -1.42
CA ASP A 22 -17.00 -3.37 -0.66
C ASP A 22 -18.33 -4.10 -0.89
N SER A 23 -18.50 -4.74 -2.05
CA SER A 23 -19.65 -5.61 -2.34
C SER A 23 -19.69 -6.86 -1.43
N GLY A 24 -18.59 -7.19 -0.77
CA GLY A 24 -18.36 -8.41 0.00
C GLY A 24 -17.83 -9.58 -0.84
N GLN A 25 -17.72 -9.40 -2.15
CA GLN A 25 -17.20 -10.41 -3.07
C GLN A 25 -15.67 -10.37 -3.13
N PRO A 26 -15.01 -11.51 -3.39
CA PRO A 26 -13.60 -11.54 -3.76
C PRO A 26 -13.32 -10.66 -4.98
N VAL A 27 -12.22 -9.90 -4.91
CA VAL A 27 -11.72 -9.06 -6.00
C VAL A 27 -10.24 -9.31 -6.22
N ASP A 28 -9.76 -9.06 -7.43
CA ASP A 28 -8.35 -9.24 -7.74
C ASP A 28 -7.48 -8.16 -7.08
N TRP A 29 -7.97 -6.94 -7.06
CA TRP A 29 -7.35 -5.83 -6.35
C TRP A 29 -8.40 -4.79 -5.96
N PHE A 30 -8.10 -4.00 -4.94
CA PHE A 30 -8.87 -2.79 -4.68
C PHE A 30 -7.97 -1.70 -4.12
N VAL A 31 -8.42 -0.46 -4.27
CA VAL A 31 -7.86 0.71 -3.61
C VAL A 31 -8.91 1.38 -2.74
N VAL A 32 -8.51 1.67 -1.51
CA VAL A 32 -9.27 2.53 -0.60
C VAL A 32 -8.51 3.83 -0.40
N TYR A 33 -9.22 4.94 -0.54
CA TYR A 33 -8.73 6.28 -0.22
C TYR A 33 -9.54 6.84 0.94
N LYS A 34 -9.01 6.71 2.16
CA LYS A 34 -9.59 7.29 3.36
C LYS A 34 -9.50 8.80 3.28
N LEU A 35 -10.61 9.52 3.42
CA LEU A 35 -10.64 10.97 3.27
C LEU A 35 -10.19 11.68 4.55
N PRO A 36 -9.50 12.84 4.46
CA PRO A 36 -9.17 13.61 5.64
C PRO A 36 -10.41 14.05 6.43
N ALA A 37 -10.19 14.42 7.69
CA ALA A 37 -11.21 15.01 8.55
C ALA A 37 -11.57 16.43 8.08
N LEU A 38 -12.26 16.54 6.94
CA LEU A 38 -12.68 17.82 6.36
C LEU A 38 -13.63 18.57 7.29
N ARG A 39 -13.49 19.90 7.33
CA ARG A 39 -14.41 20.78 8.05
C ARG A 39 -15.72 20.88 7.24
N GLY A 40 -16.86 20.49 7.81
CA GLY A 40 -18.16 20.51 7.12
C GLY A 40 -19.31 19.90 7.93
N SER A 41 -20.51 19.94 7.32
CA SER A 41 -21.78 19.43 7.86
C SER A 41 -21.87 17.92 7.73
N GLY A 42 -21.30 17.21 8.69
CA GLY A 42 -21.47 15.79 8.91
C GLY A 42 -21.42 15.50 10.40
N GLU A 43 -21.90 14.33 10.83
CA GLU A 43 -21.78 13.92 12.23
C GLU A 43 -20.33 13.93 12.67
N ALA A 44 -20.03 14.61 13.78
CA ALA A 44 -18.66 14.75 14.29
C ALA A 44 -17.99 13.38 14.53
N ALA A 45 -18.76 12.36 14.87
CA ALA A 45 -18.29 10.99 15.10
C ALA A 45 -17.80 10.29 13.83
N GLN A 46 -18.29 10.65 12.65
CA GLN A 46 -17.93 10.02 11.37
C GLN A 46 -16.80 10.77 10.65
N ARG A 47 -16.34 11.89 11.22
CA ARG A 47 -15.38 12.78 10.59
C ARG A 47 -14.04 12.09 10.41
N GLY A 48 -13.58 12.04 9.16
CA GLY A 48 -12.32 11.38 8.81
C GLY A 48 -12.38 9.86 8.84
N LEU A 49 -13.57 9.27 8.81
CA LEU A 49 -13.77 7.83 8.63
C LEU A 49 -14.37 7.47 7.28
N GLN A 50 -14.86 8.46 6.53
CA GLN A 50 -15.32 8.28 5.16
C GLN A 50 -14.14 7.91 4.24
N TYR A 51 -14.40 7.08 3.24
CA TYR A 51 -13.42 6.73 2.23
C TYR A 51 -14.05 6.64 0.85
N LYS A 52 -13.20 6.72 -0.18
CA LYS A 52 -13.53 6.38 -1.55
C LYS A 52 -12.98 4.99 -1.87
N TYR A 53 -13.72 4.24 -2.67
CA TYR A 53 -13.41 2.87 -3.06
C TYR A 53 -13.24 2.75 -4.58
N LEU A 54 -12.35 1.86 -5.01
CA LEU A 54 -12.10 1.52 -6.40
C LEU A 54 -11.62 0.07 -6.52
N ASP A 55 -12.21 -0.69 -7.43
CA ASP A 55 -11.73 -2.01 -7.88
C ASP A 55 -11.84 -2.13 -9.40
N GLU A 56 -11.60 -3.32 -9.95
CA GLU A 56 -11.71 -3.60 -11.39
C GLU A 56 -13.12 -3.33 -11.97
N SER A 57 -14.17 -3.42 -11.15
CA SER A 57 -15.57 -3.35 -11.56
C SER A 57 -16.22 -1.99 -11.32
N SER A 58 -15.56 -1.13 -10.54
CA SER A 58 -16.15 0.11 -10.01
C SER A 58 -16.39 1.19 -11.07
N GLY A 59 -15.68 1.16 -12.21
CA GLY A 59 -15.80 2.18 -13.26
C GLY A 59 -15.30 3.58 -12.87
N GLY A 60 -14.70 3.74 -11.69
CA GLY A 60 -14.23 5.01 -11.13
C GLY A 60 -14.30 5.00 -9.60
N TRP A 61 -13.95 6.12 -8.96
CA TRP A 61 -14.09 6.27 -7.52
C TRP A 61 -15.55 6.28 -7.10
N GLN A 62 -15.89 5.43 -6.13
CA GLN A 62 -17.20 5.40 -5.49
C GLN A 62 -17.09 5.77 -4.01
N ASP A 63 -18.18 6.18 -3.39
CA ASP A 63 -18.23 6.26 -1.93
C ASP A 63 -18.11 4.85 -1.34
N GLY A 64 -17.32 4.74 -0.27
CA GLY A 64 -17.20 3.50 0.47
C GLY A 64 -18.56 3.03 0.99
N ARG A 65 -18.75 1.71 1.08
CA ARG A 65 -20.01 1.11 1.55
C ARG A 65 -20.42 1.57 2.96
N GLY A 66 -19.45 2.01 3.75
CA GLY A 66 -19.64 2.50 5.10
C GLY A 66 -18.43 3.32 5.54
N LEU A 67 -18.15 3.30 6.84
CA LEU A 67 -16.97 3.93 7.41
C LEU A 67 -15.78 2.97 7.40
N ILE A 68 -14.57 3.52 7.40
CA ILE A 68 -13.35 2.71 7.30
C ILE A 68 -13.12 1.82 8.53
N ASP A 69 -13.70 2.17 9.68
CA ASP A 69 -13.63 1.42 10.94
C ASP A 69 -14.65 0.27 11.02
N SER A 70 -15.58 0.18 10.07
CA SER A 70 -16.52 -0.94 9.97
C SER A 70 -15.84 -2.20 9.42
N PRO A 71 -16.10 -3.38 10.03
CA PRO A 71 -15.61 -4.66 9.50
C PRO A 71 -16.33 -5.09 8.21
N GLU A 72 -17.40 -4.40 7.81
CA GLU A 72 -18.19 -4.67 6.62
C GLU A 72 -17.66 -4.00 5.33
N GLY A 73 -16.68 -3.11 5.43
CA GLY A 73 -15.96 -2.53 4.27
C GLY A 73 -14.85 -3.43 3.74
N ALA A 74 -14.30 -3.12 2.57
CA ALA A 74 -13.30 -3.94 1.88
C ALA A 74 -12.09 -4.32 2.76
N VAL A 75 -11.52 -3.34 3.47
CA VAL A 75 -10.35 -3.55 4.35
C VAL A 75 -10.71 -4.48 5.52
N GLY A 76 -11.82 -4.19 6.21
CA GLY A 76 -12.29 -4.98 7.35
C GLY A 76 -12.60 -6.43 6.96
N ARG A 77 -13.29 -6.64 5.83
CA ARG A 77 -13.59 -7.98 5.30
C ARG A 77 -12.33 -8.74 4.92
N SER A 78 -11.40 -8.10 4.22
CA SER A 78 -10.15 -8.73 3.78
C SER A 78 -9.29 -9.16 4.95
N LEU A 79 -9.24 -8.36 6.03
CA LEU A 79 -8.49 -8.70 7.24
C LEU A 79 -9.23 -9.60 8.21
N GLN A 80 -10.53 -9.86 8.02
CA GLN A 80 -11.31 -10.68 8.93
C GLN A 80 -10.68 -12.06 9.23
N PRO A 81 -10.08 -12.79 8.26
CA PRO A 81 -9.43 -14.08 8.54
C PRO A 81 -8.25 -13.97 9.52
N LEU A 82 -7.54 -12.84 9.56
CA LEU A 82 -6.42 -12.60 10.48
C LEU A 82 -6.83 -12.70 11.96
N TYR A 83 -8.08 -12.31 12.26
CA TYR A 83 -8.58 -12.17 13.64
C TYR A 83 -9.43 -13.35 14.12
N ARG A 84 -9.57 -14.42 13.32
CA ARG A 84 -10.32 -15.62 13.69
C ARG A 84 -9.42 -16.64 14.39
N SER A 85 -10.01 -17.51 15.22
CA SER A 85 -9.28 -18.46 16.09
C SER A 85 -8.49 -19.57 15.36
N ASN A 86 -8.54 -19.65 14.02
CA ASN A 86 -7.88 -20.71 13.23
C ASN A 86 -6.73 -20.17 12.35
N THR A 87 -5.89 -19.29 12.89
CA THR A 87 -4.71 -18.75 12.20
C THR A 87 -3.60 -19.79 11.98
N SER A 88 -3.69 -20.99 12.56
CA SER A 88 -2.65 -22.04 12.45
C SER A 88 -2.44 -22.56 11.02
N GLN A 89 -3.42 -22.36 10.15
CA GLN A 89 -3.36 -22.73 8.72
C GLN A 89 -2.93 -21.57 7.83
N LEU A 90 -2.82 -20.36 8.38
CA LEU A 90 -2.47 -19.14 7.67
C LEU A 90 -1.02 -18.78 7.95
N ALA A 91 -0.36 -18.13 7.00
CA ALA A 91 0.82 -17.33 7.27
C ALA A 91 0.46 -15.85 7.19
N PHE A 92 1.10 -15.03 8.02
CA PHE A 92 0.97 -13.59 7.96
C PHE A 92 2.22 -12.86 8.41
N LEU A 93 2.35 -11.63 7.93
CA LEU A 93 3.38 -10.67 8.33
C LEU A 93 2.74 -9.28 8.41
N LEU A 94 2.74 -8.67 9.61
CA LEU A 94 2.29 -7.30 9.81
C LEU A 94 3.51 -6.42 10.05
N TYR A 95 3.66 -5.37 9.25
CA TYR A 95 4.80 -4.48 9.35
C TYR A 95 4.39 -3.01 9.22
N ASN A 96 5.01 -2.17 10.07
CA ASN A 96 4.74 -0.75 10.15
C ASN A 96 5.86 -0.09 10.96
N ASP A 97 6.49 0.95 10.43
CA ASP A 97 7.51 1.73 11.13
C ASP A 97 6.95 2.61 12.26
N GLN A 98 5.62 2.68 12.36
CA GLN A 98 4.84 3.27 13.46
C GLN A 98 3.85 2.22 13.95
N ARG A 99 4.36 1.21 14.66
CA ARG A 99 3.59 -0.01 14.97
C ARG A 99 2.54 0.24 16.08
N PRO A 100 1.39 -0.47 16.05
CA PRO A 100 0.39 -0.39 17.12
C PRO A 100 0.99 -0.71 18.50
N GLN A 101 0.46 -0.07 19.55
CA GLN A 101 0.81 -0.30 20.96
C GLN A 101 2.29 -0.02 21.34
N ALA A 102 3.09 0.55 20.44
CA ALA A 102 4.40 1.06 20.79
C ALA A 102 4.30 2.45 21.45
N SER A 103 5.21 2.74 22.40
CA SER A 103 5.48 4.13 22.73
C SER A 103 6.18 4.78 21.53
N LYS A 104 5.91 6.07 21.25
CA LYS A 104 6.57 6.82 20.15
C LYS A 104 8.11 6.75 20.17
N ALA A 105 8.70 6.44 21.33
CA ALA A 105 10.14 6.23 21.49
C ALA A 105 10.67 4.92 20.88
N GLN A 106 9.79 4.00 20.49
CA GLN A 106 10.12 2.72 19.86
C GLN A 106 9.92 2.73 18.33
N ASP A 107 9.48 3.85 17.77
CA ASP A 107 9.49 4.07 16.31
C ASP A 107 10.94 4.14 15.86
N SER A 108 11.33 3.24 14.94
CA SER A 108 12.72 3.09 14.55
C SER A 108 13.00 3.81 13.25
N SER A 109 13.67 4.97 13.32
CA SER A 109 14.23 5.64 12.14
C SER A 109 15.28 4.80 11.40
N LYS A 110 15.76 3.71 12.01
CA LYS A 110 16.68 2.74 11.38
C LYS A 110 15.97 1.77 10.42
N ARG A 111 14.65 1.64 10.51
CA ARG A 111 13.83 0.79 9.65
C ARG A 111 13.26 1.60 8.49
N GLY A 112 12.89 0.92 7.41
CA GLY A 112 12.28 1.56 6.26
C GLY A 112 10.96 2.25 6.60
N HIS A 113 10.64 3.30 5.85
CA HIS A 113 9.34 3.95 5.89
C HIS A 113 8.35 3.13 5.08
N THR A 114 7.93 2.00 5.66
CA THR A 114 7.11 1.04 4.94
C THR A 114 6.08 0.37 5.84
N LYS A 115 4.89 0.14 5.29
CA LYS A 115 3.75 -0.41 6.04
C LYS A 115 2.91 -1.34 5.17
N GLY A 116 2.45 -2.44 5.74
CA GLY A 116 1.63 -3.39 5.02
C GLY A 116 1.31 -4.68 5.75
N VAL A 117 0.52 -5.50 5.07
CA VAL A 117 0.05 -6.81 5.53
C VAL A 117 0.29 -7.83 4.44
N LEU A 118 0.95 -8.92 4.79
CA LEU A 118 0.87 -10.18 4.06
C LEU A 118 -0.07 -11.11 4.82
N LEU A 119 -1.05 -11.68 4.13
CA LEU A 119 -1.90 -12.73 4.65
C LEU A 119 -2.10 -13.76 3.54
N LEU A 120 -1.84 -15.03 3.84
CA LEU A 120 -1.87 -16.10 2.85
C LEU A 120 -2.18 -17.47 3.48
N ASP A 121 -2.71 -18.36 2.65
CA ASP A 121 -2.83 -19.79 2.88
C ASP A 121 -2.06 -20.56 1.77
N ARG A 122 -2.32 -21.86 1.63
CA ARG A 122 -1.62 -22.71 0.65
C ARG A 122 -2.06 -22.46 -0.79
N ASP A 123 -3.20 -21.84 -1.01
CA ASP A 123 -3.78 -21.61 -2.33
C ASP A 123 -3.46 -20.19 -2.84
N GLY A 124 -3.18 -19.25 -1.94
CA GLY A 124 -2.80 -17.89 -2.27
C GLY A 124 -2.97 -16.94 -1.11
N GLY A 125 -3.02 -15.65 -1.40
CA GLY A 125 -3.21 -14.64 -0.37
C GLY A 125 -3.35 -13.25 -0.95
N PHE A 126 -3.15 -12.24 -0.12
CA PHE A 126 -3.00 -10.87 -0.59
C PHE A 126 -1.82 -10.14 0.05
N TRP A 127 -1.38 -9.10 -0.65
CA TRP A 127 -0.53 -8.06 -0.10
C TRP A 127 -1.31 -6.76 -0.03
N LEU A 128 -1.43 -6.20 1.18
CA LEU A 128 -1.99 -4.88 1.43
C LEU A 128 -0.87 -3.88 1.69
N VAL A 129 -0.63 -2.96 0.76
CA VAL A 129 0.31 -1.83 0.94
C VAL A 129 -0.46 -0.60 1.38
N HIS A 130 -0.03 0.09 2.43
CA HIS A 130 -0.76 1.24 2.95
C HIS A 130 0.11 2.33 3.56
N SER A 131 -0.49 3.49 3.82
CA SER A 131 0.16 4.63 4.47
C SER A 131 -0.26 4.86 5.94
N VAL A 132 -1.12 3.99 6.48
CA VAL A 132 -1.77 4.13 7.80
C VAL A 132 -0.82 3.79 8.98
N PRO A 133 -0.49 4.74 9.88
CA PRO A 133 0.25 4.44 11.12
C PRO A 133 -0.62 3.65 12.10
N ASP A 134 0.00 2.93 13.04
CA ASP A 134 -0.66 2.15 14.10
C ASP A 134 -1.65 1.09 13.56
N PHE A 135 -1.44 0.61 12.33
CA PHE A 135 -2.33 -0.31 11.64
C PHE A 135 -1.57 -1.46 10.97
N PRO A 136 -2.19 -2.65 10.85
CA PRO A 136 -3.41 -3.09 11.56
C PRO A 136 -3.16 -3.51 13.03
N PRO A 137 -4.22 -3.65 13.86
CA PRO A 137 -4.11 -4.29 15.17
C PRO A 137 -3.44 -5.68 15.10
N LEU A 138 -2.79 -6.08 16.20
CA LEU A 138 -2.18 -7.42 16.34
C LEU A 138 -3.23 -8.51 16.08
N ALA A 139 -2.80 -9.65 15.53
CA ALA A 139 -3.68 -10.80 15.26
C ALA A 139 -4.39 -11.29 16.53
N SER A 140 -3.77 -11.12 17.69
CA SER A 140 -4.35 -11.45 19.01
C SER A 140 -5.47 -10.51 19.48
N SER A 141 -5.72 -9.39 18.79
CA SER A 141 -6.74 -8.39 19.17
C SER A 141 -8.18 -8.87 18.95
N ALA A 142 -8.38 -10.05 18.35
CA ALA A 142 -9.66 -10.70 18.07
C ALA A 142 -10.63 -9.97 17.13
N ALA A 143 -10.37 -8.70 16.77
CA ALA A 143 -11.19 -7.95 15.84
C ALA A 143 -10.42 -6.89 15.05
N TYR A 144 -10.96 -6.57 13.88
CA TYR A 144 -10.58 -5.40 13.09
C TYR A 144 -10.93 -4.11 13.83
N SER A 145 -10.05 -3.12 13.77
CA SER A 145 -10.36 -1.74 14.19
C SER A 145 -9.48 -0.75 13.43
N TRP A 146 -9.96 0.48 13.31
CA TRP A 146 -9.22 1.57 12.71
C TRP A 146 -8.53 2.41 13.79
N PRO A 147 -7.23 2.75 13.66
CA PRO A 147 -6.53 3.51 14.68
C PRO A 147 -7.01 4.96 14.70
N HIS A 148 -7.30 5.45 15.90
CA HIS A 148 -7.74 6.83 16.11
C HIS A 148 -6.72 7.86 15.57
N SER A 149 -5.42 7.54 15.62
CA SER A 149 -4.33 8.37 15.07
C SER A 149 -4.44 8.58 13.55
N ALA A 150 -5.15 7.72 12.83
CA ALA A 150 -5.36 7.80 11.39
C ALA A 150 -6.70 8.45 10.98
N CYS A 151 -7.49 9.00 11.91
CA CYS A 151 -8.75 9.68 11.59
C CYS A 151 -8.54 11.07 10.96
N THR A 152 -7.46 11.78 11.31
CA THR A 152 -7.29 13.18 10.91
C THR A 152 -6.99 13.37 9.42
N TYR A 153 -6.15 12.50 8.84
CA TYR A 153 -5.55 12.75 7.53
C TYR A 153 -5.97 11.72 6.49
N GLY A 154 -5.88 12.10 5.21
CA GLY A 154 -6.11 11.16 4.12
C GLY A 154 -5.12 10.00 4.13
N GLN A 155 -5.52 8.83 3.65
CA GLN A 155 -4.67 7.63 3.58
C GLN A 155 -5.05 6.79 2.37
N THR A 156 -4.07 6.08 1.80
CA THR A 156 -4.32 5.09 0.73
C THR A 156 -3.96 3.68 1.18
N LEU A 157 -4.74 2.71 0.73
CA LEU A 157 -4.52 1.29 0.91
C LEU A 157 -4.76 0.58 -0.43
N LEU A 158 -3.79 -0.18 -0.93
CA LEU A 158 -3.90 -1.02 -2.11
C LEU A 158 -3.80 -2.48 -1.68
N CYS A 159 -4.86 -3.26 -1.90
CA CYS A 159 -4.88 -4.71 -1.72
C CYS A 159 -4.76 -5.38 -3.08
N VAL A 160 -3.88 -6.37 -3.22
CA VAL A 160 -3.79 -7.20 -4.42
C VAL A 160 -3.75 -8.67 -4.02
N SER A 161 -4.66 -9.46 -4.60
CA SER A 161 -4.72 -10.91 -4.47
C SER A 161 -3.63 -11.55 -5.33
N PHE A 162 -2.81 -12.43 -4.75
CA PHE A 162 -1.68 -13.05 -5.42
C PHE A 162 -1.70 -14.57 -5.26
N PRO A 163 -1.31 -15.32 -6.31
CA PRO A 163 -1.00 -16.74 -6.18
C PRO A 163 0.16 -16.97 -5.21
N PHE A 164 0.17 -18.12 -4.54
CA PHE A 164 1.19 -18.52 -3.56
C PHE A 164 2.63 -18.28 -4.04
N ALA A 165 2.94 -18.61 -5.30
CA ALA A 165 4.28 -18.47 -5.87
C ALA A 165 4.79 -17.02 -5.96
N GLN A 166 3.92 -16.00 -5.93
CA GLN A 166 4.37 -14.60 -5.98
C GLN A 166 4.97 -14.15 -4.64
N PHE A 167 4.63 -14.79 -3.52
CA PHE A 167 5.08 -14.39 -2.20
C PHE A 167 6.60 -14.53 -1.99
N ALA A 168 7.28 -15.40 -2.74
CA ALA A 168 8.74 -15.46 -2.76
C ALA A 168 9.34 -14.14 -3.29
N LYS A 169 8.79 -13.58 -4.38
CA LYS A 169 9.22 -12.29 -4.94
C LYS A 169 8.88 -11.13 -4.01
N ILE A 170 7.72 -11.17 -3.36
CA ILE A 170 7.30 -10.17 -2.38
C ILE A 170 8.26 -10.19 -1.17
N GLY A 171 8.60 -11.38 -0.66
CA GLY A 171 9.58 -11.55 0.41
C GLY A 171 10.92 -10.93 0.05
N LYS A 172 11.41 -11.17 -1.18
CA LYS A 172 12.62 -10.52 -1.69
C LYS A 172 12.51 -9.00 -1.67
N GLN A 173 11.41 -8.41 -2.14
CA GLN A 173 11.21 -6.95 -2.09
C GLN A 173 11.25 -6.41 -0.66
N LEU A 174 10.66 -7.12 0.31
CA LEU A 174 10.68 -6.71 1.71
C LEU A 174 12.10 -6.72 2.33
N THR A 175 13.04 -7.52 1.81
CA THR A 175 14.45 -7.42 2.23
C THR A 175 15.09 -6.08 1.86
N TYR A 176 14.63 -5.44 0.78
CA TYR A 176 15.08 -4.11 0.36
C TYR A 176 14.40 -3.00 1.16
N THR A 177 13.09 -3.14 1.42
CA THR A 177 12.37 -2.09 2.18
C THR A 177 12.75 -2.08 3.66
N TYR A 178 13.33 -3.17 4.17
CA TYR A 178 13.78 -3.33 5.56
C TYR A 178 12.71 -2.90 6.60
N PRO A 179 11.53 -3.55 6.57
CA PRO A 179 10.39 -3.14 7.35
C PRO A 179 10.58 -3.41 8.84
N GLN A 180 9.77 -2.72 9.65
CA GLN A 180 9.58 -3.05 11.06
C GLN A 180 8.41 -4.04 11.22
N VAL A 181 8.73 -5.34 11.21
CA VAL A 181 7.75 -6.40 11.51
C VAL A 181 7.41 -6.36 12.99
N TYR A 182 6.12 -6.34 13.33
CA TYR A 182 5.66 -6.28 14.72
C TYR A 182 4.74 -7.43 15.13
N ASP A 183 4.17 -8.16 14.17
CA ASP A 183 3.40 -9.37 14.42
C ASP A 183 3.51 -10.30 13.22
N TYR A 184 3.61 -11.60 13.44
CA TYR A 184 3.81 -12.57 12.37
C TYR A 184 3.43 -14.00 12.76
N HIS A 185 3.07 -14.78 11.76
CA HIS A 185 3.02 -16.23 11.83
C HIS A 185 3.58 -16.80 10.53
N LEU A 186 4.77 -17.40 10.60
CA LEU A 186 5.40 -18.06 9.45
C LEU A 186 6.01 -19.37 9.95
N LYS A 187 5.32 -20.49 9.69
CA LYS A 187 5.69 -21.82 10.20
C LYS A 187 5.50 -22.89 9.13
N GLY A 188 6.12 -24.05 9.35
CA GLY A 188 5.93 -25.23 8.50
C GLY A 188 6.31 -24.95 7.04
N ILE A 189 5.42 -25.30 6.11
CA ILE A 189 5.66 -25.14 4.67
C ILE A 189 5.91 -23.68 4.27
N PHE A 190 5.22 -22.72 4.89
CA PHE A 190 5.39 -21.30 4.56
C PHE A 190 6.81 -20.80 4.88
N ALA A 191 7.39 -21.26 5.99
CA ALA A 191 8.76 -20.91 6.37
C ALA A 191 9.80 -21.52 5.42
N GLN A 192 9.54 -22.73 4.93
CA GLN A 192 10.42 -23.43 3.98
C GLN A 192 10.38 -22.79 2.58
N GLU A 193 9.18 -22.43 2.11
CA GLU A 193 8.97 -21.83 0.78
C GLU A 193 9.38 -20.35 0.73
N PHE A 194 9.36 -19.64 1.85
CA PHE A 194 9.63 -18.20 1.92
C PHE A 194 10.78 -17.82 2.87
N PRO A 195 12.02 -18.27 2.61
CA PRO A 195 13.17 -17.96 3.45
C PRO A 195 13.47 -16.45 3.53
N ASP A 196 13.15 -15.67 2.48
CA ASP A 196 13.29 -14.21 2.52
C ASP A 196 12.33 -13.57 3.53
N LEU A 197 11.13 -14.12 3.72
CA LEU A 197 10.22 -13.64 4.76
C LEU A 197 10.76 -13.98 6.16
N GLU A 198 11.38 -15.14 6.35
CA GLU A 198 12.08 -15.43 7.60
C GLU A 198 13.22 -14.44 7.87
N ASN A 199 14.00 -14.10 6.85
CA ASN A 199 15.06 -13.11 6.95
C ASN A 199 14.50 -11.75 7.36
N VAL A 200 13.41 -11.31 6.74
CA VAL A 200 12.72 -10.06 7.08
C VAL A 200 12.24 -10.07 8.54
N ILE A 201 11.63 -11.17 9.01
CA ILE A 201 11.19 -11.35 10.41
C ILE A 201 12.38 -11.22 11.38
N LYS A 202 13.52 -11.83 11.05
CA LYS A 202 14.77 -11.76 11.83
C LYS A 202 15.43 -10.38 11.76
N GLY A 203 14.92 -9.47 10.93
CA GLY A 203 15.48 -8.14 10.72
C GLY A 203 16.74 -8.15 9.87
N HIS A 204 16.91 -9.15 9.01
CA HIS A 204 17.92 -9.13 7.95
C HIS A 204 17.40 -8.31 6.77
N HIS A 205 18.34 -7.73 6.03
CA HIS A 205 18.09 -6.90 4.86
C HIS A 205 19.20 -7.12 3.83
N VAL A 206 19.03 -6.52 2.66
CA VAL A 206 20.07 -6.55 1.62
C VAL A 206 21.39 -5.98 2.13
N SER A 207 22.48 -6.70 1.88
CA SER A 207 23.83 -6.36 2.37
C SER A 207 24.79 -5.92 1.26
N GLN A 208 24.39 -6.08 -0.01
CA GLN A 208 25.19 -5.78 -1.18
C GLN A 208 24.39 -5.02 -2.23
N GLU A 209 25.10 -4.36 -3.14
CA GLU A 209 24.52 -3.69 -4.30
C GLU A 209 23.91 -4.68 -5.30
N PRO A 210 22.91 -4.25 -6.10
CA PRO A 210 22.30 -2.91 -6.12
C PRO A 210 21.42 -2.63 -4.89
N TRP A 211 21.31 -1.36 -4.48
CA TRP A 211 20.50 -0.94 -3.31
C TRP A 211 19.00 -0.74 -3.62
N ASN A 212 18.58 -1.08 -4.83
CA ASN A 212 17.20 -1.06 -5.29
C ASN A 212 16.87 -2.36 -6.05
N SER A 213 15.58 -2.69 -6.13
CA SER A 213 15.12 -3.89 -6.83
C SER A 213 13.72 -3.70 -7.37
N SER A 214 13.54 -4.05 -8.64
CA SER A 214 12.23 -4.05 -9.29
C SER A 214 11.85 -5.47 -9.67
N VAL A 215 10.62 -5.89 -9.35
CA VAL A 215 10.10 -7.22 -9.71
C VAL A 215 8.68 -7.14 -10.25
N THR A 216 8.41 -7.91 -11.29
CA THR A 216 7.06 -8.08 -11.85
C THR A 216 6.31 -9.15 -11.07
N LEU A 217 5.12 -8.76 -10.60
CA LEU A 217 4.16 -9.58 -9.88
C LEU A 217 2.90 -9.72 -10.74
N THR A 218 2.31 -10.91 -10.74
CA THR A 218 1.06 -11.19 -11.45
C THR A 218 0.01 -11.59 -10.42
N SER A 219 -1.08 -10.84 -10.36
CA SER A 219 -2.20 -11.10 -9.45
C SER A 219 -2.94 -12.39 -9.79
N GLN A 220 -3.90 -12.76 -8.95
CA GLN A 220 -4.68 -13.99 -9.09
C GLN A 220 -5.47 -14.03 -10.40
N ALA A 221 -6.02 -12.90 -10.85
CA ALA A 221 -6.76 -12.76 -12.11
C ALA A 221 -5.87 -12.33 -13.29
N GLY A 222 -4.55 -12.23 -13.10
CA GLY A 222 -3.59 -11.97 -14.19
C GLY A 222 -3.24 -10.50 -14.43
N ALA A 223 -3.70 -9.57 -13.60
CA ALA A 223 -3.24 -8.19 -13.63
C ALA A 223 -1.76 -8.11 -13.27
N VAL A 224 -1.02 -7.26 -13.98
CA VAL A 224 0.44 -7.12 -13.81
C VAL A 224 0.74 -5.89 -12.97
N PHE A 225 1.47 -6.11 -11.87
CA PHE A 225 2.00 -5.08 -11.00
C PHE A 225 3.52 -5.13 -11.02
N GLN A 226 4.16 -3.96 -11.07
CA GLN A 226 5.60 -3.80 -10.90
C GLN A 226 5.87 -3.28 -9.49
N SER A 227 6.57 -4.07 -8.68
CA SER A 227 7.04 -3.63 -7.36
C SER A 227 8.39 -2.97 -7.50
N PHE A 228 8.53 -1.79 -6.91
CA PHE A 228 9.79 -1.06 -6.79
C PHE A 228 10.13 -0.89 -5.32
N ALA A 229 11.28 -1.41 -4.91
CA ALA A 229 11.80 -1.24 -3.55
C ALA A 229 13.20 -0.66 -3.58
N LYS A 230 13.49 0.24 -2.64
CA LYS A 230 14.83 0.73 -2.35
C LYS A 230 15.21 0.45 -0.90
N PHE A 231 16.50 0.30 -0.66
CA PHE A 231 17.11 0.25 0.66
C PHE A 231 17.68 1.62 1.06
N SER A 232 17.99 1.82 2.33
CA SER A 232 18.49 3.10 2.87
C SER A 232 19.77 3.60 2.20
N LYS A 233 20.60 2.68 1.68
CA LYS A 233 21.84 3.02 0.96
C LYS A 233 21.63 3.41 -0.51
N PHE A 234 20.40 3.42 -1.03
CA PHE A 234 20.11 3.87 -2.40
C PHE A 234 20.51 5.33 -2.64
N GLY A 235 20.45 6.18 -1.60
CA GLY A 235 21.07 7.50 -1.64
C GLY A 235 20.30 8.59 -2.38
N ASP A 236 19.08 8.35 -2.83
CA ASP A 236 18.17 9.37 -3.41
C ASP A 236 16.70 9.03 -3.08
N ASP A 237 15.74 9.88 -3.40
CA ASP A 237 14.30 9.58 -3.30
C ASP A 237 13.87 8.57 -4.37
N LEU A 238 12.88 7.75 -4.04
CA LEU A 238 12.39 6.69 -4.92
C LEU A 238 11.95 7.23 -6.29
N TYR A 239 11.32 8.41 -6.31
CA TYR A 239 10.59 8.90 -7.48
C TYR A 239 11.51 9.56 -8.49
N SER A 240 12.30 10.56 -8.07
CA SER A 240 13.22 11.26 -8.98
C SER A 240 14.50 10.48 -9.22
N GLY A 241 15.03 9.79 -8.20
CA GLY A 241 16.26 9.04 -8.32
C GLY A 241 16.15 7.76 -9.16
N TRP A 242 14.93 7.26 -9.40
CA TRP A 242 14.76 5.98 -10.11
C TRP A 242 13.44 5.83 -10.85
N LEU A 243 12.30 6.00 -10.17
CA LEU A 243 11.00 5.53 -10.68
C LEU A 243 10.60 6.20 -12.00
N ALA A 244 10.76 7.52 -12.13
CA ALA A 244 10.39 8.23 -13.36
C ALA A 244 11.17 7.74 -14.59
N ALA A 245 12.48 7.50 -14.42
CA ALA A 245 13.35 6.95 -15.45
C ALA A 245 13.00 5.49 -15.78
N ALA A 246 12.77 4.66 -14.75
CA ALA A 246 12.42 3.25 -14.94
C ALA A 246 11.07 3.05 -15.63
N LEU A 247 10.10 3.94 -15.39
CA LEU A 247 8.78 3.91 -16.03
C LEU A 247 8.75 4.63 -17.38
N GLY A 248 9.79 5.41 -17.70
CA GLY A 248 9.87 6.18 -18.95
C GLY A 248 8.76 7.23 -19.07
N THR A 249 8.41 7.90 -17.96
CA THR A 249 7.35 8.92 -17.96
C THR A 249 7.55 9.94 -16.86
N ASN A 250 7.04 11.16 -17.09
CA ASN A 250 6.82 12.13 -16.02
C ASN A 250 5.88 11.55 -14.97
N LEU A 251 6.05 11.97 -13.71
CA LEU A 251 5.22 11.56 -12.58
C LEU A 251 4.68 12.79 -11.84
N GLN A 252 3.40 12.73 -11.48
CA GLN A 252 2.78 13.60 -10.47
C GLN A 252 2.68 12.78 -9.18
N VAL A 253 3.35 13.25 -8.11
CA VAL A 253 3.53 12.49 -6.88
C VAL A 253 2.83 13.16 -5.71
N GLN A 254 1.89 12.44 -5.09
CA GLN A 254 1.26 12.79 -3.83
C GLN A 254 2.01 12.10 -2.68
N PHE A 255 2.31 12.88 -1.64
CA PHE A 255 2.92 12.41 -0.39
C PHE A 255 2.63 13.42 0.74
N TRP A 256 3.09 13.11 1.95
CA TRP A 256 2.87 13.97 3.11
C TRP A 256 3.73 15.25 3.07
N HIS A 257 3.11 16.40 2.83
CA HIS A 257 3.82 17.68 2.76
C HIS A 257 4.11 18.30 4.14
N LYS A 258 3.46 17.84 5.20
CA LYS A 258 3.66 18.37 6.57
C LYS A 258 4.85 17.69 7.26
N THR A 259 6.00 17.73 6.61
CA THR A 259 7.28 17.18 7.07
C THR A 259 8.41 18.17 6.84
N VAL A 260 9.55 17.97 7.50
CA VAL A 260 10.76 18.78 7.29
C VAL A 260 11.53 18.29 6.07
N GLY A 261 12.25 19.19 5.40
CA GLY A 261 13.12 18.83 4.27
C GLY A 261 12.38 18.27 3.05
N VAL A 262 11.15 18.72 2.78
CA VAL A 262 10.40 18.34 1.57
C VAL A 262 11.24 18.66 0.33
N LEU A 263 11.38 17.67 -0.55
CA LEU A 263 12.11 17.83 -1.80
C LEU A 263 11.23 18.61 -2.80
N PRO A 264 11.78 19.59 -3.54
CA PRO A 264 11.02 20.29 -4.57
C PRO A 264 10.69 19.36 -5.75
N SER A 265 9.73 19.77 -6.59
CA SER A 265 9.53 19.15 -7.90
C SER A 265 10.85 19.10 -8.68
N ASN A 266 11.13 17.97 -9.33
CA ASN A 266 12.36 17.77 -10.08
C ASN A 266 12.11 17.79 -11.59
N CYS A 267 12.82 18.66 -12.31
CA CYS A 267 12.83 18.75 -13.77
C CYS A 267 14.25 18.79 -14.34
N SER A 268 15.26 18.33 -13.58
CA SER A 268 16.66 18.27 -14.06
C SER A 268 16.88 17.20 -15.12
N ASP A 269 16.10 16.13 -15.08
CA ASP A 269 16.25 14.95 -15.92
C ASP A 269 15.22 14.91 -17.05
N THR A 270 15.36 13.93 -17.95
CA THR A 270 14.43 13.67 -19.07
C THR A 270 12.98 13.56 -18.61
N TRP A 271 12.76 12.96 -17.43
CA TRP A 271 11.43 12.73 -16.86
C TRP A 271 11.22 13.58 -15.62
N GLN A 272 10.17 14.39 -15.64
CA GLN A 272 9.83 15.31 -14.56
C GLN A 272 9.09 14.60 -13.43
N VAL A 273 9.36 14.99 -12.19
CA VAL A 273 8.68 14.50 -11.00
C VAL A 273 8.09 15.66 -10.21
N LEU A 274 6.80 15.89 -10.40
CA LEU A 274 6.05 17.05 -9.91
C LEU A 274 5.30 16.72 -8.61
N ASN A 275 5.49 17.51 -7.57
CA ASN A 275 4.76 17.34 -6.30
C ASN A 275 3.30 17.77 -6.48
N VAL A 276 2.35 16.86 -6.27
CA VAL A 276 0.93 17.20 -6.13
C VAL A 276 0.78 18.01 -4.85
N ASN A 277 0.07 19.14 -4.89
CA ASN A 277 -0.19 19.97 -3.70
C ASN A 277 -1.67 20.08 -3.35
N GLN A 278 -2.56 19.73 -4.29
CA GLN A 278 -3.99 19.70 -4.08
C GLN A 278 -4.62 18.51 -4.79
N ILE A 279 -5.49 17.81 -4.07
CA ILE A 279 -6.27 16.67 -4.53
C ILE A 279 -7.73 17.11 -4.70
N ALA A 280 -8.41 16.62 -5.72
CA ALA A 280 -9.87 16.71 -5.81
C ALA A 280 -10.47 15.47 -6.46
N PHE A 281 -11.46 14.87 -5.81
CA PHE A 281 -12.22 13.81 -6.42
C PHE A 281 -13.18 14.36 -7.48
N PRO A 282 -13.30 13.71 -8.64
CA PRO A 282 -14.18 14.17 -9.70
C PRO A 282 -15.66 14.08 -9.30
N GLY A 283 -16.48 14.94 -9.91
CA GLY A 283 -17.94 14.98 -9.72
C GLY A 283 -18.43 16.19 -8.91
N PRO A 284 -19.73 16.55 -9.03
CA PRO A 284 -20.33 17.64 -8.25
C PRO A 284 -20.22 17.37 -6.74
N GLY A 285 -19.60 18.30 -6.00
CA GLY A 285 -19.41 18.15 -4.56
C GLY A 285 -18.33 17.14 -4.15
N GLY A 286 -17.50 16.67 -5.10
CA GLY A 286 -16.36 15.82 -4.80
C GLY A 286 -15.40 16.46 -3.78
N PRO A 287 -14.92 15.72 -2.76
CA PRO A 287 -14.02 16.27 -1.75
C PRO A 287 -12.73 16.78 -2.39
N SER A 288 -12.24 17.92 -1.90
CA SER A 288 -10.97 18.50 -2.30
C SER A 288 -10.21 18.97 -1.07
N PHE A 289 -8.90 18.75 -1.05
CA PHE A 289 -8.03 19.02 0.08
C PHE A 289 -6.58 19.19 -0.35
N ASN A 290 -5.77 19.76 0.54
CA ASN A 290 -4.35 19.97 0.28
C ASN A 290 -3.53 18.74 0.67
N SER A 291 -2.36 18.57 0.07
CA SER A 291 -1.41 17.50 0.43
C SER A 291 -0.87 17.61 1.86
N THR A 292 -1.08 18.76 2.54
CA THR A 292 -0.80 18.92 3.98
C THR A 292 -1.85 18.27 4.89
N GLU A 293 -2.97 17.85 4.33
CA GLU A 293 -4.07 17.15 5.02
C GLU A 293 -4.07 15.65 4.68
N ASP A 294 -3.08 15.14 3.97
CA ASP A 294 -3.15 13.83 3.35
C ASP A 294 -1.84 13.01 3.44
N HIS A 295 -1.87 11.95 4.25
CA HIS A 295 -0.77 10.98 4.40
C HIS A 295 -0.70 9.98 3.26
N SER A 296 -1.65 9.95 2.34
CA SER A 296 -1.61 9.06 1.17
C SER A 296 -0.34 9.26 0.35
N LYS A 297 0.11 8.18 -0.28
CA LYS A 297 1.33 8.16 -1.07
C LYS A 297 1.07 7.39 -2.34
N TRP A 298 1.06 8.13 -3.44
CA TRP A 298 0.81 7.58 -4.75
C TRP A 298 1.45 8.48 -5.80
N CYS A 299 1.67 7.94 -6.98
CA CYS A 299 2.02 8.74 -8.14
C CYS A 299 1.25 8.28 -9.36
N VAL A 300 1.07 9.20 -10.30
CA VAL A 300 0.39 8.94 -11.56
C VAL A 300 1.14 9.61 -12.68
N SER A 301 1.19 8.94 -13.83
CA SER A 301 1.73 9.54 -15.04
C SER A 301 0.72 10.55 -15.61
N PRO A 302 1.13 11.78 -15.99
CA PRO A 302 0.24 12.73 -16.65
C PRO A 302 -0.26 12.24 -18.01
N LYS A 303 0.55 11.42 -18.68
CA LYS A 303 0.27 10.76 -19.96
C LYS A 303 0.74 9.31 -19.87
N GLY A 304 -0.03 8.38 -20.44
CA GLY A 304 0.28 6.95 -20.35
C GLY A 304 -0.36 6.31 -19.11
N PRO A 305 -0.27 4.99 -18.92
CA PRO A 305 -1.20 4.28 -18.05
C PRO A 305 -0.69 4.04 -16.63
N TRP A 306 0.43 4.63 -16.22
CA TRP A 306 1.07 4.29 -14.94
C TRP A 306 0.37 4.98 -13.77
N THR A 307 0.01 4.17 -12.77
CA THR A 307 -0.32 4.60 -11.41
C THR A 307 0.42 3.72 -10.43
N CYS A 308 0.96 4.31 -9.37
CA CYS A 308 1.59 3.59 -8.27
C CYS A 308 1.02 4.01 -6.92
N VAL A 309 0.83 3.06 -6.01
CA VAL A 309 0.43 3.28 -4.62
C VAL A 309 1.51 2.69 -3.72
N GLY A 310 1.89 3.41 -2.66
CA GLY A 310 3.02 3.01 -1.83
C GLY A 310 2.99 3.66 -0.46
N ASP A 311 4.17 3.70 0.16
CA ASP A 311 4.37 4.15 1.52
C ASP A 311 5.55 5.14 1.66
N MET A 312 6.23 5.48 0.56
CA MET A 312 7.40 6.38 0.55
C MET A 312 7.03 7.87 0.36
N ASN A 313 7.55 8.73 1.25
CA ASN A 313 7.46 10.19 1.17
C ASN A 313 8.58 10.78 0.28
N ARG A 314 8.49 12.07 -0.07
CA ARG A 314 9.56 12.83 -0.77
C ARG A 314 10.15 13.92 0.13
N ASN A 315 10.98 13.52 1.09
CA ASN A 315 11.74 14.45 1.92
C ASN A 315 13.17 13.92 2.16
N GLN A 316 14.09 14.80 2.56
CA GLN A 316 15.52 14.49 2.71
C GLN A 316 15.80 13.29 3.63
N GLY A 317 15.03 13.14 4.71
CA GLY A 317 15.20 12.00 5.62
C GLY A 317 14.90 10.66 4.95
N GLU A 318 13.95 10.65 4.01
CA GLU A 318 13.50 9.45 3.31
C GLU A 318 14.44 9.04 2.17
N GLU A 319 15.38 9.90 1.75
CA GLU A 319 16.47 9.50 0.86
C GLU A 319 17.31 8.37 1.49
N GLN A 320 17.41 8.37 2.82
CA GLN A 320 18.21 7.43 3.64
C GLN A 320 17.37 6.34 4.32
N ARG A 321 16.13 6.10 3.88
CA ARG A 321 15.26 5.04 4.40
C ARG A 321 14.85 4.08 3.29
N GLY A 322 14.62 2.81 3.68
CA GLY A 322 14.06 1.82 2.78
C GLY A 322 12.55 1.96 2.62
N GLY A 323 11.99 1.47 1.51
CA GLY A 323 10.55 1.42 1.24
C GLY A 323 10.25 1.35 -0.25
N GLY A 324 8.99 1.46 -0.66
CA GLY A 324 8.63 1.13 -2.03
C GLY A 324 7.24 1.53 -2.50
N THR A 325 6.88 1.02 -3.68
CA THR A 325 5.57 1.22 -4.28
C THR A 325 5.20 0.05 -5.21
N LEU A 326 3.90 -0.20 -5.36
CA LEU A 326 3.34 -1.05 -6.41
C LEU A 326 2.78 -0.18 -7.53
N CYS A 327 3.31 -0.35 -8.73
CA CYS A 327 2.90 0.33 -9.94
C CYS A 327 2.12 -0.62 -10.86
N ALA A 328 1.16 -0.11 -11.61
CA ALA A 328 0.47 -0.90 -12.63
C ALA A 328 0.06 -0.03 -13.82
N GLN A 329 -0.05 -0.67 -14.99
CA GLN A 329 -0.62 -0.09 -16.20
C GLN A 329 -2.09 -0.47 -16.35
N LEU A 330 -2.89 -0.32 -15.29
CA LEU A 330 -4.31 -0.67 -15.32
C LEU A 330 -5.12 0.55 -15.75
N PRO A 331 -5.88 0.48 -16.87
CA PRO A 331 -6.65 1.62 -17.34
C PRO A 331 -7.66 2.15 -16.32
N ALA A 332 -8.30 1.27 -15.54
CA ALA A 332 -9.22 1.64 -14.47
C ALA A 332 -8.51 2.47 -13.39
N LEU A 333 -7.32 2.03 -12.98
CA LEU A 333 -6.53 2.70 -11.94
C LEU A 333 -6.04 4.07 -12.41
N TRP A 334 -5.44 4.13 -13.61
CA TRP A 334 -4.95 5.39 -14.17
C TRP A 334 -6.05 6.41 -14.42
N LYS A 335 -7.17 6.00 -15.02
CA LYS A 335 -8.33 6.89 -15.26
C LYS A 335 -8.95 7.41 -13.97
N ALA A 336 -8.86 6.65 -12.87
CA ALA A 336 -9.36 7.09 -11.58
C ALA A 336 -8.38 8.04 -10.86
N PHE A 337 -7.08 7.78 -10.92
CA PHE A 337 -6.06 8.57 -10.21
C PHE A 337 -5.65 9.85 -10.92
N GLN A 338 -5.56 9.85 -12.25
CA GLN A 338 -5.07 11.02 -12.99
C GLN A 338 -5.92 12.28 -12.71
N PRO A 339 -7.27 12.22 -12.71
CA PRO A 339 -8.10 13.38 -12.40
C PRO A 339 -8.04 13.85 -10.95
N LEU A 340 -7.45 13.06 -10.03
CA LEU A 340 -7.27 13.48 -8.64
C LEU A 340 -6.30 14.65 -8.52
N VAL A 341 -5.36 14.79 -9.46
CA VAL A 341 -4.37 15.87 -9.46
C VAL A 341 -5.04 17.18 -9.85
N LYS A 342 -5.51 17.94 -8.84
CA LYS A 342 -6.11 19.26 -9.05
C LYS A 342 -5.04 20.33 -9.26
N ASN A 343 -3.96 20.27 -8.49
CA ASN A 343 -2.84 21.19 -8.61
C ASN A 343 -1.53 20.50 -8.20
N TYR A 344 -0.42 21.00 -8.74
CA TYR A 344 0.94 20.53 -8.45
C TYR A 344 1.93 21.69 -8.44
N GLN A 345 3.02 21.52 -7.71
CA GLN A 345 4.13 22.47 -7.68
C GLN A 345 4.90 22.42 -9.01
N PRO A 346 4.98 23.52 -9.77
CA PRO A 346 5.82 23.57 -10.97
C PRO A 346 7.31 23.60 -10.61
N CYS A 347 8.16 23.34 -11.59
CA CYS A 347 9.61 23.48 -11.42
C CYS A 347 10.01 24.95 -11.52
N ASN A 348 10.71 25.47 -10.51
CA ASN A 348 11.10 26.88 -10.42
C ASN A 348 12.51 27.15 -11.00
N GLY A 349 12.92 26.45 -12.06
CA GLY A 349 14.20 26.69 -12.75
C GLY A 349 15.49 26.29 -12.00
N MET A 350 15.42 25.87 -10.74
CA MET A 350 16.55 25.28 -10.03
C MET A 350 16.55 23.76 -10.19
N ALA A 351 17.46 23.24 -11.01
CA ALA A 351 17.70 21.81 -11.15
C ALA A 351 18.16 21.22 -9.80
N ARG A 352 17.52 20.13 -9.36
CA ARG A 352 18.00 19.37 -8.20
C ARG A 352 19.29 18.67 -8.62
N LYS A 353 20.37 18.85 -7.86
CA LYS A 353 21.55 17.99 -8.00
C LYS A 353 21.23 16.64 -7.33
N PRO A 354 21.50 15.50 -7.99
CA PRO A 354 21.40 14.19 -7.34
C PRO A 354 22.21 14.19 -6.05
N SER A 355 21.70 13.51 -5.02
CA SER A 355 22.44 13.37 -3.76
C SER A 355 23.73 12.56 -3.99
N ARG A 356 23.71 11.59 -4.92
CA ARG A 356 24.87 10.85 -5.47
C ARG A 356 24.57 10.34 -6.88
N ASP A 357 25.56 10.35 -7.77
CA ASP A 357 25.46 9.74 -9.10
C ASP A 357 25.49 8.21 -8.96
N TYR A 358 24.35 7.55 -9.20
CA TYR A 358 24.32 6.10 -9.41
C TYR A 358 24.29 5.79 -10.90
N LYS A 359 25.21 4.96 -11.36
CA LYS A 359 25.14 4.34 -12.69
C LYS A 359 24.02 3.30 -12.65
N ILE A 360 22.96 3.55 -13.44
CA ILE A 360 21.83 2.66 -13.67
C ILE A 360 22.31 1.30 -14.19
#